data_AF-A0A081ND83-F1
#
_entry.id   AF-A0A081ND83-F1
#
_cell.length_a   1.000
_cell.length_b   1.000
_cell.length_c   1.000
_cell.angle_alpha   90.00
_cell.angle_beta   90.00
_cell.angle_gamma   90.00
#
_symmetry.space_group_name_H-M   'P 1'
#
loop_
_entity.id
_entity.type
_entity.pdbx_description
1 polymer ?
#
loop_
_entity_poly.entity_id
_entity_poly.type
_entity_poly.pdbx_seq_one_letter_code
_entity_poly.pdbx_strand_id
1 'polypeptide(L)'
;MESDNLEKLQHRVTEAEAFEASILRNLEETQHRVGECSERLTRLNSQMALLESSHEADEELAKKMDALKTELDDAEAVYREQTAQESRLQKMELDAINHLKVARNELKIAQLKSGS
;
A
#
# COMPACT_ATOMS: atom_id res chain seq x y z
N MET A 1 2.66 -13.11 -39.94
CA MET A 1 3.92 -13.07 -39.16
C MET A 1 4.17 -11.71 -38.51
N GLU A 2 4.31 -10.60 -39.23
CA GLU A 2 4.50 -9.27 -38.58
C GLU A 2 3.23 -8.75 -37.89
N SER A 3 2.05 -8.95 -38.50
CA SER A 3 0.75 -8.64 -37.90
C SER A 3 0.54 -9.37 -36.57
N ASP A 4 0.86 -10.66 -36.51
CA ASP A 4 0.70 -11.49 -35.30
C ASP A 4 1.65 -11.05 -34.17
N ASN A 5 2.80 -10.45 -34.51
CA ASN A 5 3.75 -9.92 -33.53
C ASN A 5 3.28 -8.58 -32.95
N LEU A 6 2.69 -7.73 -33.78
CA LEU A 6 2.10 -6.46 -33.34
C LEU A 6 0.91 -6.69 -32.40
N GLU A 7 0.02 -7.63 -32.73
CA GLU A 7 -1.12 -7.99 -31.88
C GLU A 7 -0.64 -8.51 -30.51
N LYS A 8 0.40 -9.36 -30.48
CA LYS A 8 0.99 -9.84 -29.22
C LYS A 8 1.57 -8.71 -28.37
N LEU A 9 2.26 -7.75 -28.99
CA LEU A 9 2.81 -6.60 -28.29
C LEU A 9 1.72 -5.67 -27.76
N GLN A 10 0.64 -5.46 -28.53
CA GLN A 10 -0.54 -4.73 -28.07
C GLN A 10 -1.18 -5.42 -26.86
N HIS A 11 -1.39 -6.73 -26.93
CA HIS A 11 -1.94 -7.49 -25.81
C HIS A 11 -1.10 -7.34 -24.54
N ARG A 12 0.22 -7.50 -24.66
CA ARG A 12 1.14 -7.34 -23.52
C ARG A 12 1.12 -5.93 -22.93
N VAL A 13 0.97 -4.88 -23.76
CA VAL A 13 0.81 -3.51 -23.27
C VAL A 13 -0.51 -3.40 -22.49
N THR A 14 -1.62 -3.91 -23.02
CA THR A 14 -2.91 -3.88 -22.34
C THR A 14 -2.88 -4.63 -21.00
N GLU A 15 -2.23 -5.79 -20.93
CA GLU A 15 -2.04 -6.55 -19.69
C GLU A 15 -1.20 -5.75 -18.67
N ALA A 16 -0.12 -5.12 -19.12
CA ALA A 16 0.72 -4.30 -18.25
C ALA A 16 -0.01 -3.06 -17.70
N GLU A 17 -0.85 -2.41 -18.52
CA GLU A 17 -1.70 -1.28 -18.10
C GLU A 17 -2.75 -1.72 -17.07
N ALA A 18 -3.41 -2.87 -17.31
CA ALA A 18 -4.38 -3.42 -16.37
C ALA A 18 -3.73 -3.79 -15.03
N PHE A 19 -2.51 -4.33 -15.07
CA PHE A 19 -1.74 -4.66 -13.89
C PHE A 19 -1.32 -3.42 -13.09
N GLU A 20 -0.77 -2.39 -13.75
CA GLU A 20 -0.43 -1.09 -13.13
C GLU A 20 -1.67 -0.48 -12.45
N ALA A 21 -2.80 -0.40 -13.17
CA ALA A 21 -4.05 0.14 -12.63
C ALA A 21 -4.59 -0.68 -11.43
N SER A 22 -4.31 -1.98 -11.37
CA SER A 22 -4.65 -2.80 -10.21
C SER A 22 -3.76 -2.50 -9.02
N ILE A 23 -2.45 -2.28 -9.22
CA ILE A 23 -1.53 -1.93 -8.14
C ILE A 23 -1.87 -0.57 -7.56
N LEU A 24 -2.16 0.43 -8.41
CA LEU A 24 -2.51 1.78 -7.97
C LEU A 24 -3.74 1.77 -7.06
N ARG A 25 -4.81 1.06 -7.43
CA ARG A 25 -6.00 0.89 -6.58
C ARG A 25 -5.67 0.23 -5.24
N ASN A 26 -4.88 -0.85 -5.26
CA ASN A 26 -4.48 -1.52 -4.03
C ASN A 26 -3.60 -0.63 -3.13
N LEU A 27 -2.77 0.21 -3.74
CA LEU A 27 -1.92 1.16 -3.02
C LEU A 27 -2.78 2.23 -2.34
N GLU A 28 -3.73 2.84 -3.05
CA GLU A 28 -4.68 3.81 -2.49
C GLU A 28 -5.47 3.24 -1.31
N GLU A 29 -6.02 2.03 -1.46
CA GLU A 29 -6.74 1.34 -0.38
C GLU A 29 -5.84 1.04 0.83
N THR A 30 -4.56 0.73 0.59
CA THR A 30 -3.60 0.47 1.68
C THR A 30 -3.21 1.76 2.38
N GLN A 31 -2.98 2.85 1.63
CA GLN A 31 -2.68 4.17 2.18
C GLN A 31 -3.81 4.70 3.06
N HIS A 32 -5.06 4.49 2.64
CA HIS A 32 -6.21 4.82 3.48
C HIS A 32 -6.18 4.07 4.82
N ARG A 33 -5.96 2.74 4.78
CA ARG A 33 -5.86 1.91 5.98
C ARG A 33 -4.70 2.29 6.89
N VAL A 34 -3.54 2.64 6.32
CA VAL A 34 -2.39 3.18 7.08
C VAL A 34 -2.78 4.47 7.80
N GLY A 35 -3.51 5.37 7.13
CA GLY A 35 -4.06 6.59 7.72
C GLY A 35 -4.98 6.30 8.91
N GLU A 36 -5.96 5.41 8.74
CA GLU A 36 -6.89 5.00 9.81
C GLU A 36 -6.15 4.38 11.01
N CYS A 37 -5.13 3.55 10.76
CA CYS A 37 -4.31 2.96 11.80
C CYS A 37 -3.50 4.02 12.56
N SER A 38 -2.94 5.00 11.85
CA SER A 38 -2.22 6.12 12.44
C SER A 38 -3.11 6.99 13.34
N GLU A 39 -4.34 7.29 12.89
CA GLU A 39 -5.33 8.01 13.67
C GLU A 39 -5.74 7.23 14.92
N ARG A 40 -5.95 5.91 14.80
CA ARG A 40 -6.25 5.03 15.94
C ARG A 40 -5.12 5.05 16.96
N LEU A 41 -3.86 4.88 16.53
CA LEU A 41 -2.69 4.96 17.39
C LEU A 41 -2.59 6.31 18.11
N THR A 42 -2.83 7.41 17.40
CA THR A 42 -2.82 8.74 17.99
C THR A 42 -3.86 8.87 19.09
N ARG A 43 -5.07 8.33 18.87
CA ARG A 43 -6.16 8.33 19.86
C ARG A 43 -5.82 7.50 21.10
N LEU A 44 -5.31 6.28 20.91
CA LEU A 44 -4.94 5.39 22.01
C LEU A 44 -3.79 5.97 22.84
N ASN A 45 -2.78 6.54 22.18
CA ASN A 45 -1.68 7.23 22.86
C ASN A 45 -2.17 8.44 23.67
N SER A 46 -3.14 9.19 23.14
CA SER A 46 -3.75 10.31 23.86
C SER A 46 -4.53 9.83 25.09
N GLN A 47 -5.24 8.70 24.98
CA GLN A 47 -5.91 8.08 26.12
C GLN A 47 -4.91 7.59 27.18
N MET A 48 -3.78 7.02 26.76
CA MET A 48 -2.74 6.53 27.67
C MET A 48 -2.14 7.67 28.45
N ALA A 49 -1.76 8.75 27.77
CA ALA A 49 -1.22 9.96 28.42
C ALA A 49 -2.20 10.57 29.44
N LEU A 50 -3.52 10.53 29.16
CA LEU A 50 -4.53 10.98 30.11
C LEU A 50 -4.58 10.10 31.36
N LEU A 51 -4.56 8.77 31.19
CA LEU A 51 -4.55 7.83 32.32
C LEU A 51 -3.28 7.96 33.15
N GLU A 52 -2.12 8.09 32.50
CA GLU A 52 -0.81 8.30 33.15
C GLU A 52 -0.75 9.61 33.95
N SER A 53 -1.52 10.63 33.56
CA SER A 53 -1.59 11.92 34.26
C SER A 53 -2.48 11.89 35.52
N SER A 54 -3.26 10.83 35.71
CA SER A 54 -4.13 10.66 36.87
C SER A 54 -3.31 10.51 38.15
N HIS A 55 -3.58 11.33 39.16
CA HIS A 55 -2.90 11.30 40.46
C HIS A 55 -3.50 10.28 41.45
N GLU A 56 -4.63 9.66 41.10
CA GLU A 56 -5.29 8.66 41.94
C GLU A 56 -4.84 7.25 41.51
N ALA A 57 -3.96 6.63 42.31
CA ALA A 57 -3.59 5.23 42.12
C ALA A 57 -4.69 4.33 42.70
N ASP A 58 -5.52 3.77 41.82
CA ASP A 58 -6.53 2.74 42.11
C ASP A 58 -6.27 1.50 41.26
N GLU A 59 -6.59 0.31 41.76
CA GLU A 59 -6.51 -0.97 41.05
C GLU A 59 -7.27 -0.93 39.70
N GLU A 60 -8.38 -0.19 39.67
CA GLU A 60 -9.15 0.04 38.44
C GLU A 60 -8.44 0.93 37.42
N LEU A 61 -7.59 1.87 37.86
CA LEU A 61 -6.74 2.64 36.94
C LEU A 61 -5.67 1.75 36.31
N ALA A 62 -5.01 0.91 37.13
CA ALA A 62 -4.00 -0.03 36.65
C ALA A 62 -4.57 -1.00 35.60
N LYS A 63 -5.75 -1.58 35.87
CA LYS A 63 -6.44 -2.46 34.89
C LYS A 63 -6.75 -1.75 33.57
N LYS A 64 -7.20 -0.49 33.62
CA LYS A 64 -7.46 0.32 32.41
C LYS A 64 -6.19 0.60 31.63
N MET A 65 -5.09 0.92 32.31
CA MET A 65 -3.79 1.12 31.67
C MET A 65 -3.29 -0.16 31.01
N ASP A 66 -3.39 -1.31 31.68
CA ASP A 66 -2.97 -2.59 31.11
C ASP A 66 -3.80 -2.99 29.88
N ALA A 67 -5.13 -2.79 29.94
CA ALA A 67 -6.02 -3.02 28.81
C ALA A 67 -5.69 -2.11 27.63
N LEU A 68 -5.47 -0.81 27.89
CA LEU A 68 -5.14 0.16 26.86
C LEU A 68 -3.75 -0.10 26.25
N LYS A 69 -2.81 -0.59 27.05
CA LYS A 69 -1.48 -0.99 26.58
C LYS A 69 -1.56 -2.18 25.63
N THR A 70 -2.39 -3.16 25.95
CA THR A 70 -2.66 -4.29 25.06
C THR A 70 -3.27 -3.81 23.73
N GLU A 71 -4.22 -2.87 23.79
CA GLU A 71 -4.83 -2.30 22.58
C GLU A 71 -3.83 -1.49 21.74
N LEU A 72 -2.92 -0.76 22.40
CA LEU A 72 -1.81 -0.06 21.74
C LEU A 72 -0.88 -1.03 21.02
N ASP A 73 -0.45 -2.10 21.70
CA ASP A 73 0.44 -3.11 21.11
C ASP A 73 -0.21 -3.77 19.88
N ASP A 74 -1.50 -4.09 19.96
CA ASP A 74 -2.27 -4.63 18.82
C ASP A 74 -2.38 -3.62 17.67
N ALA A 75 -2.70 -2.36 17.98
CA ALA A 75 -2.80 -1.30 16.98
C ALA A 75 -1.45 -1.02 16.31
N GLU A 76 -0.34 -1.07 17.05
CA GLU A 76 1.01 -0.91 16.51
C GLU A 76 1.38 -2.07 15.59
N ALA A 77 1.03 -3.30 15.97
CA ALA A 77 1.27 -4.48 15.13
C ALA A 77 0.55 -4.36 13.79
N VAL A 78 -0.74 -3.99 13.82
CA VAL A 78 -1.55 -3.77 12.61
C VAL A 78 -0.97 -2.63 11.77
N TYR A 79 -0.62 -1.50 12.39
CA TYR A 79 0.00 -0.37 11.68
C TYR A 79 1.29 -0.77 10.97
N ARG A 80 2.19 -1.47 11.66
CA ARG A 80 3.46 -1.97 11.07
C ARG A 80 3.21 -2.90 9.89
N GLU A 81 2.21 -3.79 9.99
CA GLU A 81 1.84 -4.68 8.90
C GLU A 81 1.33 -3.89 7.68
N GLN A 82 0.43 -2.92 7.89
CA GLN A 82 -0.11 -2.09 6.81
C GLN A 82 0.98 -1.24 6.14
N THR A 83 1.89 -0.62 6.91
CA THR A 83 3.03 0.13 6.35
C THR A 83 3.99 -0.77 5.58
N ALA A 84 4.21 -2.01 6.03
CA ALA A 84 5.02 -2.98 5.30
C ALA A 84 4.35 -3.40 3.98
N GLN A 85 3.01 -3.57 3.97
CA GLN A 85 2.25 -3.83 2.75
C GLN A 85 2.31 -2.64 1.79
N GLU A 86 2.15 -1.42 2.27
CA GLU A 86 2.28 -0.20 1.46
C GLU A 86 3.65 -0.14 0.77
N SER A 87 4.73 -0.36 1.54
CA SER A 87 6.10 -0.36 1.01
C SER A 87 6.30 -1.40 -0.10
N ARG A 88 5.67 -2.58 0.02
CA ARG A 88 5.73 -3.62 -1.02
C ARG A 88 4.96 -3.20 -2.27
N LEU A 89 3.79 -2.58 -2.11
CA LEU A 89 2.97 -2.10 -3.23
C LEU A 89 3.66 -0.95 -3.97
N GLN A 90 4.29 -0.01 -3.28
CA GLN A 90 5.10 1.05 -3.89
C GLN A 90 6.24 0.48 -4.74
N LYS A 91 6.91 -0.57 -4.25
CA LYS A 91 7.93 -1.27 -5.04
C LYS A 91 7.33 -1.93 -6.29
N MET A 92 6.21 -2.62 -6.14
CA MET A 92 5.51 -3.25 -7.26
C MET A 92 5.02 -2.23 -8.30
N GLU A 93 4.58 -1.05 -7.85
CA GLU A 93 4.18 0.06 -8.72
C GLU A 93 5.35 0.52 -9.60
N LEU A 94 6.52 0.76 -8.98
CA LEU A 94 7.73 1.13 -9.72
C LEU A 94 8.13 0.08 -10.76
N ASP A 95 8.04 -1.21 -10.38
CA ASP A 95 8.31 -2.31 -11.30
C ASP A 95 7.28 -2.35 -12.45
N ALA A 96 5.99 -2.17 -12.15
CA ALA A 96 4.91 -2.15 -13.14
C ALA A 96 5.07 -0.99 -14.14
N ILE A 97 5.39 0.22 -13.67
CA ILE A 97 5.68 1.39 -14.51
C ILE A 97 6.85 1.09 -15.46
N ASN A 98 7.91 0.48 -14.94
CA ASN A 98 9.07 0.11 -15.75
C ASN A 98 8.70 -0.93 -16.82
N HIS A 99 7.96 -1.97 -16.44
CA HIS A 99 7.50 -3.00 -17.38
C HIS A 99 6.60 -2.42 -18.48
N LEU A 100 5.66 -1.55 -18.12
CA LEU A 100 4.78 -0.90 -19.07
C LEU A 100 5.55 0.01 -20.04
N LYS A 101 6.52 0.77 -19.53
CA LYS A 101 7.40 1.61 -20.36
C LYS A 101 8.17 0.77 -21.38
N VAL A 102 8.71 -0.38 -20.98
CA VAL A 102 9.40 -1.30 -21.88
C VAL A 102 8.44 -1.86 -22.94
N ALA A 103 7.27 -2.35 -22.53
CA ALA A 103 6.27 -2.89 -23.46
C ALA A 103 5.79 -1.85 -24.49
N ARG A 104 5.54 -0.61 -24.06
CA ARG A 104 5.18 0.51 -24.95
C ARG A 104 6.30 0.84 -25.94
N ASN A 105 7.56 0.82 -25.49
CA ASN A 105 8.71 1.05 -26.38
C ASN A 105 8.87 -0.05 -27.42
N GLU A 106 8.75 -1.32 -27.02
CA GLU A 106 8.79 -2.46 -27.95
C GLU A 106 7.69 -2.37 -29.00
N LEU A 107 6.45 -2.08 -28.58
CA LEU A 107 5.32 -1.87 -29.48
C LEU A 107 5.59 -0.73 -30.47
N LYS A 108 6.09 0.41 -29.98
CA LYS A 108 6.40 1.57 -30.84
C LYS A 108 7.49 1.24 -31.87
N ILE A 109 8.53 0.52 -31.48
CA ILE A 109 9.58 0.08 -32.41
C ILE A 109 9.01 -0.86 -33.48
N ALA A 110 8.15 -1.80 -33.09
CA ALA A 110 7.51 -2.71 -34.04
C ALA A 110 6.62 -1.96 -35.04
N GLN A 111 5.83 -0.99 -34.56
CA GLN A 111 4.97 -0.15 -35.41
C GLN A 111 5.78 0.68 -36.43
N LEU A 112 6.91 1.25 -36.00
CA LEU A 112 7.78 2.01 -36.90
C LEU A 112 8.41 1.12 -37.99
N LYS A 113 8.76 -0.13 -37.64
CA LYS A 113 9.30 -1.11 -38.60
C LYS A 113 8.27 -1.61 -39.60
N SER A 114 7.01 -1.78 -39.19
CA SER A 114 5.94 -2.22 -40.09
C SER A 114 5.40 -1.11 -41.01
N GLY A 115 5.66 0.15 -40.68
CA GLY A 115 5.24 1.32 -41.46
C GLY A 115 6.32 1.89 -42.39
N SER A 116 7.53 1.30 -42.41
CA SER A 116 8.66 1.64 -43.29
C SER A 116 8.82 0.59 -44.37
#